data_AF-A0AAU1BUM5-F1
#
_entry.id   AF-A0AAU1BUM5-F1
#
_cell.length_a   1.000
_cell.length_b   1.000
_cell.length_c   1.000
_cell.angle_alpha   90.00
_cell.angle_beta   90.00
_cell.angle_gamma   90.00
#
_symmetry.space_group_name_H-M   'P 1'
#
loop_
_entity.id
_entity.type
_entity.pdbx_description
1 polymer ?
#
loop_
_entity_poly.entity_id
_entity_poly.type
_entity_poly.pdbx_seq_one_letter_code
_entity_poly.pdbx_strand_id
1 'polypeptide(L)'
;MELAFIPSPSTGVIHLGPIPLRGYAFCIIIGVFVAVWYGNKRWVARGGRSGTVADIAVWAVPFGLVGGRLYHVITDYQLYFSDGEDWVNAFKIWEGGLGIWGAVALGAVGAWIGCRRRGIPLPAWADALAPGLAFAQAIGRWGNWFNQELYGRPTDVPWALKISEGPNRIAGTYHPTFLYESLWCVGAGFLVIWADRRFKLGHGRAFALYVATYCVGRFWIEYMRVDEAHHILGLRLNDWTAGGVFVLAVAYIVISTKLRPGREEIVEPGAQDDAAEEKDGESVSLDKGDPAEPTDELPDEPKAESVASEPEPKKA
;
A
#
# COMPACT_ATOMS: atom_id res chain seq x y z
N MET A 1 -22.25 -30.84 -16.74
CA MET A 1 -22.35 -29.38 -16.53
C MET A 1 -20.93 -28.88 -16.39
N GLU A 2 -20.45 -28.03 -17.31
CA GLU A 2 -19.23 -27.26 -17.03
C GLU A 2 -19.55 -26.31 -15.88
N LEU A 3 -19.15 -26.70 -14.68
CA LEU A 3 -19.16 -25.81 -13.52
C LEU A 3 -18.27 -24.61 -13.84
N ALA A 4 -18.70 -23.40 -13.50
CA ALA A 4 -17.83 -22.24 -13.60
C ALA A 4 -16.65 -22.44 -12.63
N PHE A 5 -15.43 -22.43 -13.15
CA PHE A 5 -14.23 -22.51 -12.33
C PHE A 5 -13.41 -21.26 -12.54
N ILE A 6 -12.72 -20.81 -11.50
CA ILE A 6 -11.73 -19.76 -11.64
C ILE A 6 -10.46 -20.42 -12.18
N PRO A 7 -10.03 -20.13 -13.42
CA PRO A 7 -8.80 -20.69 -13.95
C PRO A 7 -7.61 -20.05 -13.22
N SER A 8 -6.55 -20.82 -12.97
CA SER A 8 -5.25 -20.29 -12.54
C SER A 8 -4.26 -20.43 -13.69
N PRO A 9 -3.35 -19.46 -13.92
CA PRO A 9 -2.36 -19.58 -14.97
C PRO A 9 -1.38 -20.71 -14.65
N SER A 10 -1.04 -21.54 -15.64
CA SER A 10 -0.15 -22.70 -15.49
C SER A 10 1.27 -22.31 -15.07
N THR A 11 1.71 -21.10 -15.43
CA THR A 11 2.99 -20.52 -14.99
C THR A 11 2.76 -19.14 -14.37
N GLY A 12 3.39 -18.88 -13.22
CA GLY A 12 3.37 -17.57 -12.54
C GLY A 12 4.42 -16.59 -13.05
N VAL A 13 5.13 -16.93 -14.13
CA VAL A 13 6.27 -16.17 -14.66
C VAL A 13 6.09 -15.91 -16.15
N ILE A 14 6.28 -14.65 -16.54
CA ILE A 14 6.38 -14.20 -17.92
C ILE A 14 7.83 -13.78 -18.16
N HIS A 15 8.50 -14.38 -19.14
CA HIS A 15 9.88 -14.00 -19.46
C HIS A 15 9.90 -12.87 -20.49
N LEU A 16 10.46 -11.71 -20.10
CA LEU A 16 10.79 -10.63 -21.02
C LEU A 16 12.29 -10.70 -21.34
N GLY A 17 12.65 -11.53 -22.31
CA GLY A 17 14.06 -11.88 -22.56
C GLY A 17 14.68 -12.57 -21.34
N PRO A 18 15.83 -12.10 -20.80
CA PRO A 18 16.47 -12.71 -19.64
C PRO A 18 15.78 -12.37 -18.30
N ILE A 19 14.79 -11.47 -18.28
CA ILE A 19 14.17 -10.98 -17.04
C ILE A 19 12.89 -11.77 -16.76
N PRO A 20 12.83 -12.58 -15.69
CA PRO A 20 11.60 -13.25 -15.27
C PRO A 20 10.68 -12.27 -14.55
N LEU A 21 9.55 -11.92 -15.16
CA LEU A 21 8.49 -11.14 -14.54
C LEU A 21 7.55 -12.08 -13.78
N ARG A 22 7.59 -12.00 -12.45
CA ARG A 22 6.79 -12.86 -11.56
C ARG A 22 5.48 -12.15 -11.21
N GLY A 23 4.34 -12.82 -11.42
CA GLY A 23 3.01 -12.24 -11.16
C GLY A 23 2.84 -11.73 -9.73
N TYR A 24 3.34 -12.49 -8.74
CA TYR A 24 3.28 -12.07 -7.34
C TYR A 24 4.07 -10.78 -7.07
N ALA A 25 5.21 -10.56 -7.75
CA ALA A 25 6.03 -9.37 -7.55
C ALA A 25 5.27 -8.12 -8.03
N PHE A 26 4.54 -8.25 -9.14
CA PHE A 26 3.68 -7.19 -9.65
C PHE A 26 2.53 -6.88 -8.68
N CYS A 27 1.88 -7.91 -8.12
CA CYS A 27 0.86 -7.74 -7.07
C CYS A 27 1.42 -7.01 -5.83
N ILE A 28 2.63 -7.36 -5.38
CA ILE A 28 3.28 -6.68 -4.24
C ILE A 28 3.57 -5.21 -4.57
N ILE A 29 4.14 -4.91 -5.74
CA ILE A 29 4.44 -3.53 -6.15
C ILE A 29 3.17 -2.69 -6.21
N ILE A 30 2.10 -3.20 -6.84
CA ILE A 30 0.80 -2.52 -6.87
C ILE A 30 0.26 -2.35 -5.45
N GLY A 31 0.37 -3.37 -4.59
CA GLY A 31 -0.06 -3.29 -3.21
C GLY A 31 0.65 -2.17 -2.44
N VAL A 32 1.97 -2.09 -2.54
CA VAL A 32 2.77 -1.02 -1.93
C VAL A 32 2.35 0.34 -2.46
N PHE A 33 2.20 0.48 -3.78
CA PHE A 33 1.73 1.72 -4.40
C PHE A 33 0.37 2.14 -3.86
N VAL A 34 -0.60 1.23 -3.80
CA VAL A 34 -1.95 1.50 -3.27
C VAL A 34 -1.90 1.89 -1.79
N ALA A 35 -1.09 1.22 -0.98
CA ALA A 35 -0.91 1.57 0.43
C ALA A 35 -0.34 2.99 0.61
N VAL A 36 0.70 3.33 -0.14
CA VAL A 36 1.35 4.66 -0.07
C VAL A 36 0.43 5.74 -0.62
N TRP A 37 -0.15 5.55 -1.79
CA TRP A 37 -1.04 6.53 -2.43
C TRP A 37 -2.28 6.81 -1.58
N TYR A 38 -2.99 5.76 -1.17
CA TYR A 38 -4.20 5.92 -0.37
C TYR A 38 -3.89 6.40 1.05
N GLY A 39 -2.80 5.92 1.64
CA GLY A 39 -2.28 6.38 2.92
C GLY A 39 -1.94 7.88 2.87
N ASN A 40 -1.27 8.35 1.83
CA ASN A 40 -0.94 9.77 1.63
C ASN A 40 -2.21 10.63 1.54
N LYS A 41 -3.20 10.20 0.73
CA LYS A 41 -4.49 10.91 0.63
C LYS A 41 -5.17 11.04 2.00
N ARG A 42 -5.10 10.00 2.84
CA ARG A 42 -5.66 10.02 4.19
C ARG A 42 -4.84 10.83 5.18
N TRP A 43 -3.51 10.83 5.04
CA TRP A 43 -2.59 11.63 5.85
C TRP A 43 -2.83 13.12 5.63
N VAL A 44 -2.91 13.54 4.36
CA VAL A 44 -3.24 14.93 3.99
C VAL A 44 -4.63 15.33 4.50
N ALA A 45 -5.63 14.44 4.36
CA ALA A 45 -6.97 14.69 4.91
C ALA A 45 -7.01 14.77 6.45
N ARG A 46 -5.93 14.39 7.14
CA ARG A 46 -5.76 14.54 8.60
C ARG A 46 -4.90 15.76 8.98
N GLY A 47 -4.51 16.59 8.01
CA GLY A 47 -3.68 17.77 8.23
C GLY A 47 -2.17 17.53 8.13
N GLY A 48 -1.75 16.37 7.59
CA GLY A 48 -0.35 16.08 7.32
C GLY A 48 0.13 16.59 5.96
N ARG A 49 1.46 16.62 5.77
CA ARG A 49 2.08 17.06 4.51
C ARG A 49 2.04 15.94 3.46
N SER A 50 1.80 16.32 2.20
CA SER A 50 1.91 15.37 1.09
C SER A 50 3.35 14.86 0.97
N GLY A 51 3.53 13.57 0.69
CA GLY A 51 4.84 12.95 0.56
C GLY A 51 5.35 12.32 1.86
N THR A 52 4.91 12.78 3.04
CA THR A 52 5.36 12.23 4.34
C THR A 52 5.15 10.73 4.46
N VAL A 53 4.06 10.17 3.91
CA VAL A 53 3.84 8.73 3.89
C VAL A 53 4.88 7.99 3.05
N ALA A 54 5.25 8.52 1.88
CA ALA A 54 6.28 7.96 1.03
C ALA A 54 7.66 8.06 1.69
N ASP A 55 7.97 9.19 2.31
CA ASP A 55 9.24 9.42 3.01
C ASP A 55 9.46 8.42 4.15
N ILE A 56 8.39 8.05 4.87
CA ILE A 56 8.46 7.01 5.91
C ILE A 56 8.53 5.61 5.28
N ALA A 57 7.86 5.38 4.15
CA ALA A 57 7.97 4.12 3.43
C ALA A 57 9.39 3.83 2.95
N VAL A 58 10.19 4.86 2.63
CA VAL A 58 11.63 4.73 2.30
C VAL A 58 12.43 4.12 3.47
N TRP A 59 11.99 4.29 4.72
CA TRP A 59 12.57 3.60 5.87
C TRP A 59 11.93 2.22 6.10
N ALA A 60 10.61 2.13 6.04
CA ALA A 60 9.88 0.92 6.38
C ALA A 60 10.15 -0.24 5.41
N VAL A 61 10.20 0.02 4.09
CA VAL A 61 10.34 -1.02 3.07
C VAL A 61 11.73 -1.70 3.11
N PRO A 62 12.87 -0.98 3.11
CA PRO A 62 14.18 -1.62 3.21
C PRO A 62 14.37 -2.39 4.52
N PHE A 63 13.93 -1.84 5.65
CA PHE A 63 14.00 -2.55 6.92
C PHE A 63 13.12 -3.81 6.92
N GLY A 64 11.94 -3.76 6.30
CA GLY A 64 11.09 -4.93 6.12
C GLY A 64 11.74 -5.99 5.24
N LEU A 65 12.39 -5.60 4.15
CA LEU A 65 13.12 -6.54 3.29
C LEU A 65 14.28 -7.22 4.04
N VAL A 66 15.08 -6.43 4.75
CA VAL A 66 16.18 -6.94 5.60
C VAL A 66 15.65 -7.87 6.68
N GLY A 67 14.58 -7.48 7.38
CA GLY A 67 14.00 -8.31 8.42
C GLY A 67 13.36 -9.58 7.93
N GLY A 68 12.71 -9.53 6.78
CA GLY A 68 12.16 -10.73 6.15
C GLY A 68 13.26 -11.73 5.81
N ARG A 69 14.38 -11.24 5.28
CA ARG A 69 15.53 -12.10 4.99
C ARG A 69 16.16 -12.65 6.27
N LEU A 70 16.40 -11.79 7.26
CA LEU A 70 16.99 -12.17 8.53
C LEU A 70 16.17 -13.25 9.24
N TYR A 71 14.85 -13.08 9.30
CA TYR A 71 13.96 -14.07 9.92
C TYR A 71 14.05 -15.43 9.22
N HIS A 72 14.01 -15.45 7.89
CA HIS A 72 14.12 -16.69 7.13
C HIS A 72 15.48 -17.38 7.31
N VAL A 73 16.58 -16.62 7.34
CA VAL A 73 17.92 -17.16 7.61
C VAL A 73 18.01 -17.74 9.03
N ILE A 74 17.33 -17.14 10.01
CA ILE A 74 17.31 -17.65 11.39
C ILE A 74 16.45 -18.91 11.50
N THR A 75 15.26 -18.94 10.90
CA THR A 75 14.33 -20.08 11.01
C THR A 75 14.80 -21.28 10.19
N ASP A 76 15.38 -21.01 9.02
CA ASP A 76 15.81 -22.02 8.05
C ASP A 76 17.34 -22.03 7.91
N TYR A 77 18.05 -21.87 9.03
CA TYR A 77 19.53 -21.75 9.06
C TYR A 77 20.25 -22.93 8.39
N GLN A 78 19.62 -24.10 8.40
CA GLN A 78 20.12 -25.33 7.79
C GLN A 78 20.32 -25.17 6.27
N LEU A 79 19.52 -24.33 5.61
CA LEU A 79 19.66 -24.04 4.17
C LEU A 79 20.92 -23.24 3.82
N TYR A 80 21.64 -22.72 4.82
CA TYR A 80 22.76 -21.80 4.63
C TYR A 80 24.04 -22.24 5.33
N PHE A 81 23.92 -22.98 6.44
CA PHE A 81 25.04 -23.29 7.34
C PHE A 81 25.23 -24.79 7.57
N SER A 82 24.49 -25.67 6.89
CA SER A 82 24.72 -27.11 6.92
C SER A 82 25.85 -27.54 5.98
N ASP A 83 26.40 -28.75 6.20
CA ASP A 83 27.50 -29.27 5.40
C ASP A 83 27.14 -29.34 3.91
N GLY A 84 27.91 -28.65 3.08
CA GLY A 84 27.72 -28.59 1.62
C GLY A 84 26.91 -27.38 1.13
N GLU A 85 26.34 -26.57 2.03
CA GLU A 85 25.64 -25.32 1.68
C GLU A 85 26.58 -24.10 1.69
N ASP A 86 26.22 -23.08 0.91
CA ASP A 86 26.96 -21.81 0.82
C ASP A 86 26.27 -20.70 1.62
N TRP A 87 26.91 -20.23 2.69
CA TRP A 87 26.41 -19.16 3.54
C TRP A 87 26.20 -17.84 2.79
N VAL A 88 26.87 -17.62 1.65
CA VAL A 88 26.65 -16.43 0.81
C VAL A 88 25.22 -16.40 0.26
N ASN A 89 24.58 -17.57 0.10
CA ASN A 89 23.17 -17.65 -0.27
C ASN A 89 22.27 -16.88 0.70
N ALA A 90 22.64 -16.74 1.98
CA ALA A 90 21.88 -15.97 2.96
C ALA A 90 21.67 -14.49 2.57
N PHE A 91 22.49 -13.92 1.68
CA PHE A 91 22.32 -12.55 1.18
C PHE A 91 21.53 -12.43 -0.11
N LYS A 92 21.28 -13.55 -0.80
CA LYS A 92 20.62 -13.60 -2.12
C LYS A 92 19.10 -13.43 -2.01
N ILE A 93 18.65 -12.24 -1.64
CA ILE A 93 17.22 -11.89 -1.50
C ILE A 93 16.40 -12.08 -2.79
N TRP A 94 17.05 -12.11 -3.96
CA TRP A 94 16.40 -12.33 -5.25
C TRP A 94 16.06 -13.80 -5.52
N GLU A 95 16.62 -14.74 -4.74
CA GLU A 95 16.28 -16.17 -4.82
C GLU A 95 15.02 -16.51 -4.00
N GLY A 96 14.47 -15.53 -3.27
CA GLY A 96 13.29 -15.69 -2.42
C GLY A 96 13.66 -15.82 -0.95
N GLY A 97 12.82 -16.53 -0.18
CA GLY A 97 13.09 -16.78 1.25
C GLY A 97 12.99 -15.50 2.10
N LEU A 98 11.79 -14.92 2.17
CA LEU A 98 11.49 -13.76 3.00
C LEU A 98 10.38 -14.11 3.99
N GLY A 99 10.70 -14.09 5.29
CA GLY A 99 9.75 -14.33 6.36
C GLY A 99 8.87 -13.12 6.66
N ILE A 100 7.55 -13.28 6.59
CA ILE A 100 6.60 -12.18 6.85
C ILE A 100 6.78 -11.60 8.27
N TRP A 101 7.01 -12.43 9.29
CA TRP A 101 7.17 -11.97 10.67
C TRP A 101 8.37 -11.03 10.85
N GLY A 102 9.51 -11.37 10.25
CA GLY A 102 10.69 -10.51 10.24
C GLY A 102 10.44 -9.21 9.47
N ALA A 103 9.74 -9.29 8.34
CA ALA A 103 9.43 -8.12 7.53
C ALA A 103 8.50 -7.15 8.25
N VAL A 104 7.48 -7.65 8.94
CA VAL A 104 6.57 -6.83 9.76
C VAL A 104 7.31 -6.20 10.93
N ALA A 105 8.12 -6.98 11.65
CA ALA A 105 8.84 -6.51 12.84
C ALA A 105 9.84 -5.39 12.52
N LEU A 106 10.78 -5.62 11.59
CA LEU A 106 11.75 -4.60 11.22
C LEU A 106 11.14 -3.50 10.36
N GLY A 107 10.12 -3.79 9.54
CA GLY A 107 9.37 -2.75 8.84
C GLY A 107 8.72 -1.75 9.79
N ALA A 108 8.17 -2.21 10.93
CA ALA A 108 7.66 -1.35 11.99
C ALA A 108 8.77 -0.52 12.66
N VAL A 109 9.96 -1.09 12.85
CA VAL A 109 11.15 -0.35 13.33
C VAL A 109 11.55 0.74 12.34
N GLY A 110 11.59 0.45 11.04
CA GLY A 110 11.86 1.43 9.99
C GLY A 110 10.82 2.57 9.99
N ALA A 111 9.54 2.23 10.08
CA ALA A 111 8.46 3.21 10.20
C ALA A 111 8.61 4.08 11.47
N TRP A 112 8.98 3.48 12.60
CA TRP A 112 9.24 4.20 13.86
C TRP A 112 10.40 5.18 13.73
N ILE A 113 11.52 4.77 13.11
CA ILE A 113 12.67 5.65 12.84
C ILE A 113 12.25 6.83 11.95
N GLY A 114 11.52 6.55 10.85
CA GLY A 114 11.02 7.56 9.94
C GLY A 114 10.10 8.57 10.63
N CYS A 115 9.12 8.07 11.41
CA CYS A 115 8.21 8.92 12.18
C CYS A 115 8.95 9.78 13.20
N ARG A 116 9.90 9.18 13.95
CA ARG A 116 10.67 9.87 14.98
C ARG A 116 11.56 10.97 14.40
N ARG A 117 12.16 10.74 13.23
CA ARG A 117 12.96 11.74 12.53
C ARG A 117 12.15 12.94 12.04
N ARG A 118 10.86 12.75 11.75
CA ARG A 118 9.94 13.82 11.37
C ARG A 118 9.14 14.41 12.53
N GLY A 119 9.33 13.90 13.75
CA GLY A 119 8.56 14.35 14.91
C GLY A 119 7.06 14.02 14.84
N ILE A 120 6.66 13.02 14.03
CA ILE A 120 5.25 12.64 13.89
C ILE A 120 4.91 11.43 14.78
N PRO A 121 3.68 11.36 15.32
CA PRO A 121 3.25 10.21 16.11
C PRO A 121 2.97 8.99 15.22
N LEU A 122 3.75 7.91 15.42
CA LEU A 122 3.58 6.63 14.71
C LEU A 122 2.13 6.10 14.72
N PRO A 123 1.34 6.18 15.82
CA PRO A 123 -0.05 5.73 15.81
C PRO A 123 -0.94 6.49 14.82
N ALA A 124 -0.76 7.80 14.67
CA ALA A 124 -1.53 8.60 13.72
C ALA A 124 -1.19 8.23 12.28
N TRP A 125 0.10 8.01 12.00
CA TRP A 125 0.58 7.54 10.70
C TRP A 125 0.02 6.15 10.38
N ALA A 126 0.11 5.21 11.33
CA ALA A 126 -0.44 3.87 11.19
C ALA A 126 -1.96 3.89 10.93
N ASP A 127 -2.71 4.75 11.60
CA ASP A 127 -4.15 4.91 11.37
C ASP A 127 -4.49 5.45 9.96
N ALA A 128 -3.64 6.31 9.41
CA ALA A 128 -3.80 6.79 8.04
C ALA A 128 -3.54 5.67 7.02
N LEU A 129 -2.51 4.85 7.25
CA LEU A 129 -2.14 3.73 6.38
C LEU A 129 -3.04 2.51 6.49
N ALA A 130 -3.72 2.30 7.62
CA ALA A 130 -4.42 1.05 7.93
C ALA A 130 -5.32 0.52 6.79
N PRO A 131 -6.20 1.31 6.16
CA PRO A 131 -6.99 0.80 5.03
C PRO A 131 -6.14 0.52 3.78
N GLY A 132 -5.12 1.33 3.54
CA GLY A 132 -4.18 1.13 2.43
C GLY A 132 -3.43 -0.19 2.55
N LEU A 133 -3.02 -0.56 3.77
CA LEU A 133 -2.42 -1.86 4.07
C LEU A 133 -3.39 -3.01 3.84
N ALA A 134 -4.66 -2.86 4.24
CA ALA A 134 -5.68 -3.88 3.97
C ALA A 134 -5.89 -4.10 2.47
N PHE A 135 -5.97 -3.03 1.68
CA PHE A 135 -6.06 -3.16 0.22
C PHE A 135 -4.79 -3.74 -0.41
N ALA A 136 -3.62 -3.37 0.10
CA ALA A 136 -2.36 -3.96 -0.34
C ALA A 136 -2.30 -5.46 -0.09
N GLN A 137 -2.76 -5.92 1.09
CA GLN A 137 -2.91 -7.34 1.37
C GLN A 137 -3.90 -7.99 0.41
N ALA A 138 -5.05 -7.36 0.13
CA ALA A 138 -6.03 -7.90 -0.80
C ALA A 138 -5.45 -8.13 -2.20
N ILE A 139 -4.66 -7.18 -2.69
CA ILE A 139 -3.97 -7.27 -3.99
C ILE A 139 -2.87 -8.33 -3.93
N GLY A 140 -2.09 -8.36 -2.85
CA GLY A 140 -1.01 -9.34 -2.65
C GLY A 140 -1.50 -10.79 -2.74
N ARG A 141 -2.74 -11.09 -2.31
CA ARG A 141 -3.31 -12.45 -2.42
C ARG A 141 -3.47 -12.94 -3.85
N TRP A 142 -3.63 -12.05 -4.82
CA TRP A 142 -3.64 -12.45 -6.22
C TRP A 142 -2.30 -13.00 -6.69
N GLY A 143 -1.20 -12.72 -5.98
CA GLY A 143 0.08 -13.38 -6.19
C GLY A 143 0.01 -14.89 -5.98
N ASN A 144 -0.79 -15.36 -5.01
CA ASN A 144 -0.97 -16.79 -4.75
C ASN A 144 -1.76 -17.47 -5.87
N TRP A 145 -2.68 -16.74 -6.52
CA TRP A 145 -3.38 -17.21 -7.71
C TRP A 145 -2.42 -17.37 -8.91
N PHE A 146 -1.54 -16.39 -9.14
CA PHE A 146 -0.49 -16.53 -10.17
C PHE A 146 0.47 -17.69 -9.88
N ASN A 147 0.82 -17.91 -8.61
CA ASN A 147 1.77 -18.95 -8.20
C ASN A 147 1.13 -20.34 -8.02
N GLN A 148 -0.20 -20.44 -8.04
CA GLN A 148 -0.94 -21.65 -7.67
C GLN A 148 -0.51 -22.23 -6.32
N GLU A 149 -0.56 -21.41 -5.27
CA GLU A 149 -0.13 -21.80 -3.92
C GLU A 149 -1.14 -21.36 -2.85
N LEU A 150 -1.03 -21.94 -1.65
CA LEU A 150 -1.84 -21.63 -0.47
C LEU A 150 -3.37 -21.71 -0.70
N TYR A 151 -3.81 -22.59 -1.60
CA TYR A 151 -5.23 -22.87 -1.86
C TYR A 151 -5.85 -23.75 -0.76
N GLY A 152 -7.19 -23.76 -0.67
CA GLY A 152 -7.92 -24.47 0.38
C GLY A 152 -8.16 -25.95 0.07
N ARG A 153 -9.08 -26.56 0.81
CA ARG A 153 -9.50 -27.97 0.64
C ARG A 153 -10.11 -28.25 -0.74
N PRO A 154 -10.02 -29.50 -1.23
CA PRO A 154 -10.76 -29.93 -2.42
C PRO A 154 -12.24 -29.60 -2.29
N THR A 155 -12.84 -29.14 -3.38
CA THR A 155 -14.23 -28.67 -3.37
C THR A 155 -14.84 -28.69 -4.76
N ASP A 156 -16.16 -28.79 -4.80
CA ASP A 156 -16.96 -28.83 -6.03
C ASP A 156 -17.88 -27.61 -6.19
N VAL A 157 -17.68 -26.57 -5.37
CA VAL A 157 -18.48 -25.34 -5.47
C VAL A 157 -18.30 -24.65 -6.83
N PRO A 158 -19.32 -23.93 -7.35
CA PRO A 158 -19.29 -23.34 -8.70
C PRO A 158 -18.40 -22.08 -8.83
N TRP A 159 -17.50 -21.86 -7.86
CA TRP A 159 -16.44 -20.86 -7.91
C TRP A 159 -15.10 -21.46 -7.49
N ALA A 160 -14.95 -22.79 -7.58
CA ALA A 160 -13.73 -23.47 -7.19
C ALA A 160 -12.54 -22.99 -8.07
N LEU A 161 -11.36 -22.94 -7.45
CA LEU A 161 -10.11 -22.66 -8.12
C LEU A 161 -9.59 -23.93 -8.77
N LYS A 162 -9.32 -23.87 -10.06
CA LYS A 162 -8.68 -24.96 -10.78
C LYS A 162 -7.15 -24.86 -10.67
N ILE A 163 -6.54 -25.88 -10.08
CA ILE A 163 -5.08 -26.02 -9.93
C ILE A 163 -4.59 -27.06 -10.94
N SER A 164 -3.50 -26.73 -11.64
CA SER A 164 -2.81 -27.64 -12.54
C SER A 164 -1.78 -28.49 -11.79
N GLU A 165 -1.50 -29.67 -12.31
CA GLU A 165 -0.46 -30.55 -11.78
C GLU A 165 0.91 -29.86 -11.77
N GLY A 166 1.71 -30.13 -10.75
CA GLY A 166 3.07 -29.61 -10.64
C GLY A 166 3.89 -30.37 -9.59
N PRO A 167 5.18 -30.03 -9.42
CA PRO A 167 6.11 -30.80 -8.59
C PRO A 167 5.61 -31.10 -7.17
N ASN A 168 4.86 -30.15 -6.57
CA ASN A 168 4.26 -30.26 -5.24
C ASN A 168 2.75 -29.95 -5.27
N ARG A 169 2.06 -30.20 -6.39
CA ARG A 169 0.63 -29.84 -6.55
C ARG A 169 -0.14 -30.92 -7.29
N ILE A 170 -1.24 -31.34 -6.71
CA ILE A 170 -2.17 -32.31 -7.32
C ILE A 170 -3.21 -31.52 -8.11
N ALA A 171 -3.40 -31.86 -9.39
CA ALA A 171 -4.42 -31.25 -10.22
C ALA A 171 -5.82 -31.48 -9.62
N GLY A 172 -6.66 -30.45 -9.62
CA GLY A 172 -8.01 -30.54 -9.06
C GLY A 172 -8.67 -29.20 -8.84
N THR A 173 -9.83 -29.24 -8.18
CA THR A 173 -10.63 -28.06 -7.81
C THR A 173 -10.57 -27.86 -6.31
N TYR A 174 -10.25 -26.64 -5.90
CA TYR A 174 -9.99 -26.30 -4.51
C TYR A 174 -10.70 -25.01 -4.11
N HIS A 175 -10.91 -24.81 -2.82
CA HIS A 175 -11.42 -23.54 -2.33
C HIS A 175 -10.45 -22.39 -2.69
N PRO A 176 -10.90 -21.32 -3.38
CA PRO A 176 -10.08 -20.14 -3.69
C PRO A 176 -9.84 -19.30 -2.42
N THR A 177 -9.02 -19.79 -1.50
CA THR A 177 -8.62 -19.06 -0.27
C THR A 177 -8.03 -17.69 -0.59
N PHE A 178 -7.25 -17.56 -1.68
CA PHE A 178 -6.74 -16.26 -2.13
C PHE A 178 -7.87 -15.24 -2.34
N LEU A 179 -9.00 -15.66 -2.93
CA LEU A 179 -10.15 -14.81 -3.21
C LEU A 179 -10.90 -14.49 -1.92
N TYR A 180 -11.09 -15.48 -1.05
CA TYR A 180 -11.71 -15.28 0.26
C TYR A 180 -10.90 -14.30 1.12
N GLU A 181 -9.57 -14.47 1.16
CA GLU A 181 -8.64 -13.55 1.85
C GLU A 181 -8.67 -12.16 1.21
N SER A 182 -8.67 -12.08 -0.12
CA SER A 182 -8.72 -10.79 -0.84
C SER A 182 -9.99 -10.02 -0.53
N LEU A 183 -11.16 -10.66 -0.64
CA LEU A 183 -12.46 -10.06 -0.34
C LEU A 183 -12.57 -9.66 1.14
N TRP A 184 -12.07 -10.49 2.05
CA TRP A 184 -12.01 -10.13 3.47
C TRP A 184 -11.15 -8.89 3.72
N CYS A 185 -9.97 -8.82 3.11
CA CYS A 185 -9.07 -7.68 3.25
C CYS A 185 -9.67 -6.40 2.64
N VAL A 186 -10.38 -6.48 1.51
CA VAL A 186 -11.15 -5.36 0.95
C VAL A 186 -12.24 -4.92 1.93
N GLY A 187 -13.01 -5.88 2.47
CA GLY A 187 -14.04 -5.62 3.49
C GLY A 187 -13.45 -4.95 4.74
N ALA A 188 -12.30 -5.42 5.22
CA ALA A 188 -11.58 -4.83 6.34
C ALA A 188 -11.12 -3.39 6.05
N GLY A 189 -10.61 -3.12 4.84
CA GLY A 189 -10.26 -1.76 4.41
C GLY A 189 -11.46 -0.82 4.43
N PHE A 190 -12.59 -1.25 3.88
CA PHE A 190 -13.84 -0.46 3.92
C PHE A 190 -14.40 -0.30 5.33
N LEU A 191 -14.35 -1.35 6.16
CA LEU A 191 -14.76 -1.28 7.56
C LEU A 191 -13.95 -0.23 8.32
N VAL A 192 -12.63 -0.22 8.15
CA VAL A 192 -11.75 0.77 8.80
C VAL A 192 -12.07 2.17 8.29
N ILE A 193 -12.28 2.37 6.98
CA ILE A 193 -12.68 3.67 6.43
C ILE A 193 -14.00 4.16 7.03
N TRP A 194 -15.00 3.28 7.09
CA TRP A 194 -16.31 3.59 7.63
C TRP A 194 -16.22 3.94 9.12
N ALA A 195 -15.58 3.09 9.92
CA ALA A 195 -15.44 3.29 11.36
C ALA A 195 -14.63 4.55 11.68
N ASP A 196 -13.54 4.78 10.93
CA ASP A 196 -12.70 5.95 11.08
C ASP A 196 -13.47 7.26 10.79
N ARG A 197 -14.35 7.28 9.78
CA ARG A 197 -15.22 8.42 9.50
C ARG A 197 -16.33 8.58 10.53
N ARG A 198 -16.96 7.47 10.94
CA ARG A 198 -18.13 7.48 11.84
C ARG A 198 -17.78 7.80 13.29
N PHE A 199 -16.63 7.35 13.76
CA PHE A 199 -16.20 7.47 15.16
C PHE A 199 -14.99 8.38 15.36
N LYS A 200 -14.46 8.98 14.26
CA LYS A 200 -13.25 9.80 14.28
C LYS A 200 -12.11 9.08 15.02
N LEU A 201 -11.77 7.88 14.54
CA LEU A 201 -10.71 7.08 15.14
C LEU A 201 -9.35 7.78 15.00
N GLY A 202 -8.55 7.72 16.05
CA GLY A 202 -7.21 8.30 16.16
C GLY A 202 -6.44 7.57 17.25
N HIS A 203 -5.20 7.99 17.52
CA HIS A 203 -4.35 7.37 18.53
C HIS A 203 -4.15 5.86 18.32
N GLY A 204 -3.99 5.42 17.07
CA GLY A 204 -3.72 4.03 16.69
C GLY A 204 -4.96 3.12 16.64
N ARG A 205 -6.16 3.67 16.88
CA ARG A 205 -7.40 2.87 16.98
C ARG A 205 -7.87 2.35 15.62
N ALA A 206 -7.64 3.08 14.53
CA ALA A 206 -7.99 2.60 13.19
C ALA A 206 -7.06 1.46 12.74
N PHE A 207 -5.78 1.56 13.06
CA PHE A 207 -4.82 0.48 12.84
C PHE A 207 -5.12 -0.75 13.70
N ALA A 208 -5.45 -0.56 14.97
CA ALA A 208 -5.88 -1.67 15.82
C ALA A 208 -7.17 -2.34 15.32
N LEU A 209 -8.13 -1.56 14.78
CA LEU A 209 -9.33 -2.12 14.15
C LEU A 209 -8.99 -2.96 12.92
N TYR A 210 -8.08 -2.47 12.07
CA TYR A 210 -7.55 -3.25 10.95
C TYR A 210 -6.94 -4.57 11.42
N VAL A 211 -6.06 -4.54 12.42
CA VAL A 211 -5.41 -5.74 12.99
C VAL A 211 -6.44 -6.72 13.54
N ALA A 212 -7.40 -6.23 14.35
CA ALA A 212 -8.46 -7.08 14.91
C ALA A 212 -9.30 -7.73 13.80
N THR A 213 -9.69 -6.97 12.78
CA THR A 213 -10.49 -7.48 11.67
C THR A 213 -9.70 -8.50 10.84
N TYR A 214 -8.41 -8.27 10.61
CA TYR A 214 -7.54 -9.22 9.94
C TYR A 214 -7.42 -10.54 10.72
N CYS A 215 -7.26 -10.47 12.05
CA CYS A 215 -7.21 -11.66 12.90
C CYS A 215 -8.51 -12.48 12.85
N VAL A 216 -9.68 -11.84 12.84
CA VAL A 216 -10.97 -12.53 12.63
C VAL A 216 -10.96 -13.26 11.29
N GLY A 217 -10.49 -12.60 10.24
CA GLY A 217 -10.31 -13.18 8.91
C GLY A 217 -9.45 -14.43 8.91
N ARG A 218 -8.38 -14.41 9.72
CA ARG A 218 -7.45 -15.52 9.79
C ARG A 218 -8.06 -16.80 10.33
N PHE A 219 -8.92 -16.73 11.35
CA PHE A 219 -9.51 -17.93 11.94
C PHE A 219 -10.30 -18.81 10.95
N TRP A 220 -11.21 -18.22 10.18
CA TRP A 220 -12.04 -19.02 9.26
C TRP A 220 -11.28 -19.48 8.02
N ILE A 221 -10.26 -18.73 7.60
CA ILE A 221 -9.44 -19.10 6.43
C ILE A 221 -8.44 -20.17 6.81
N GLU A 222 -7.84 -20.08 7.98
CA GLU A 222 -6.94 -21.10 8.51
C GLU A 222 -7.67 -22.44 8.67
N TYR A 223 -8.94 -22.43 9.09
CA TYR A 223 -9.80 -23.62 9.11
C TYR A 223 -9.96 -24.29 7.73
N MET A 224 -9.97 -23.51 6.64
CA MET A 224 -10.14 -24.01 5.26
C MET A 224 -8.82 -24.49 4.61
N ARG A 225 -7.66 -24.19 5.20
CA ARG A 225 -6.35 -24.54 4.63
C ARG A 225 -6.03 -26.02 4.82
N VAL A 226 -5.24 -26.55 3.89
CA VAL A 226 -4.78 -27.96 3.86
C VAL A 226 -3.31 -28.09 4.25
N ASP A 227 -2.55 -26.99 4.19
CA ASP A 227 -1.09 -27.02 4.39
C ASP A 227 -0.69 -27.58 5.75
N GLU A 228 0.49 -28.22 5.82
CA GLU A 228 1.07 -28.64 7.09
C GLU A 228 1.28 -27.45 8.03
N ALA A 229 0.87 -27.61 9.29
CA ALA A 229 1.01 -26.58 10.30
C ALA A 229 1.26 -27.24 11.67
N HIS A 230 2.04 -26.57 12.51
CA HIS A 230 2.19 -26.98 13.91
C HIS A 230 0.88 -26.77 14.65
N HIS A 231 0.38 -27.84 15.26
CA HIS A 231 -0.84 -27.81 16.08
C HIS A 231 -0.48 -27.79 17.56
N ILE A 232 -1.15 -26.93 18.31
CA ILE A 232 -1.07 -26.84 19.77
C ILE A 232 -2.51 -26.88 20.29
N LEU A 233 -2.82 -27.86 21.15
CA LEU A 233 -4.17 -28.05 21.71
C LEU A 233 -5.28 -28.16 20.65
N GLY A 234 -4.98 -28.78 19.50
CA GLY A 234 -5.94 -28.99 18.41
C GLY A 234 -6.17 -27.79 17.49
N LEU A 235 -5.55 -26.64 17.77
CA LEU A 235 -5.55 -25.46 16.89
C LEU A 235 -4.18 -25.25 16.27
N ARG A 236 -4.12 -24.59 15.11
CA ARG A 236 -2.84 -24.26 14.48
C ARG A 236 -2.16 -23.14 15.25
N LEU A 237 -0.82 -23.12 15.26
CA LEU A 237 -0.03 -22.05 15.90
C LEU A 237 -0.44 -20.65 15.42
N ASN A 238 -0.83 -20.53 14.15
CA ASN A 238 -1.35 -19.30 13.57
C ASN A 238 -2.66 -18.84 14.23
N ASP A 239 -3.54 -19.75 14.64
CA ASP A 239 -4.80 -19.41 15.32
C ASP A 239 -4.54 -18.84 16.71
N TRP A 240 -3.60 -19.44 17.46
CA TRP A 240 -3.17 -18.92 18.76
C TRP A 240 -2.57 -17.52 18.64
N THR A 241 -1.71 -17.34 17.64
CA THR A 241 -1.08 -16.05 17.38
C THR A 241 -2.11 -15.00 16.98
N ALA A 242 -3.04 -15.35 16.08
CA ALA A 242 -4.15 -14.48 15.68
C ALA A 242 -5.06 -14.13 16.87
N GLY A 243 -5.36 -15.08 17.75
CA GLY A 243 -6.15 -14.87 18.95
C GLY A 243 -5.49 -13.92 19.95
N GLY A 244 -4.20 -14.12 20.23
CA GLY A 244 -3.44 -13.22 21.10
C GLY A 244 -3.40 -11.79 20.54
N VAL A 245 -3.07 -11.65 19.26
CA VAL A 245 -3.02 -10.35 18.57
C VAL A 245 -4.40 -9.68 18.52
N PHE A 246 -5.47 -10.46 18.31
CA PHE A 246 -6.85 -9.96 18.35
C PHE A 246 -7.21 -9.37 19.72
N VAL A 247 -6.95 -10.12 20.80
CA VAL A 247 -7.24 -9.66 22.17
C VAL A 247 -6.46 -8.39 22.49
N LEU A 248 -5.18 -8.33 22.12
CA LEU A 248 -4.35 -7.13 22.32
C LEU A 248 -4.89 -5.93 21.52
N ALA A 249 -5.31 -6.13 20.28
CA ALA A 249 -5.87 -5.07 19.45
C ALA A 249 -7.19 -4.54 20.02
N VAL A 250 -8.09 -5.42 20.45
CA VAL A 250 -9.36 -5.02 21.09
C VAL A 250 -9.11 -4.32 22.42
N ALA A 251 -8.24 -4.86 23.27
CA ALA A 251 -7.86 -4.21 24.53
C ALA A 251 -7.27 -2.83 24.29
N TYR A 252 -6.40 -2.68 23.28
CA TYR A 252 -5.84 -1.39 22.89
C TYR A 252 -6.93 -0.39 22.45
N ILE A 253 -7.90 -0.80 21.63
CA ILE A 253 -9.02 0.07 21.21
C ILE A 253 -9.81 0.55 22.44
N VAL A 254 -10.15 -0.37 23.36
CA VAL A 254 -10.92 -0.05 24.57
C VAL A 254 -10.15 0.90 25.49
N ILE A 255 -8.87 0.61 25.77
CA ILE A 255 -8.02 1.42 26.63
C ILE A 255 -7.75 2.79 26.00
N SER A 256 -7.37 2.82 24.71
CA SER A 256 -7.08 4.06 23.98
C SER A 256 -8.32 4.97 23.92
N THR A 257 -9.51 4.41 23.70
CA THR A 257 -10.77 5.18 23.68
C THR A 257 -11.09 5.80 25.05
N LYS A 258 -10.73 5.13 26.16
CA LYS A 258 -10.92 5.67 27.52
C LYS A 258 -9.87 6.72 27.89
N LEU A 259 -8.62 6.52 27.50
CA LEU A 259 -7.52 7.42 27.88
C LEU A 259 -7.40 8.66 26.98
N ARG A 260 -7.73 8.52 25.69
CA ARG A 260 -7.56 9.57 24.68
C ARG A 260 -8.77 9.62 23.75
N PRO A 261 -9.91 10.15 24.22
CA PRO A 261 -11.09 10.27 23.39
C PRO A 261 -10.82 11.20 22.20
N GLY A 262 -11.33 10.84 21.03
CA GLY A 262 -11.17 11.62 19.80
C GLY A 262 -9.88 11.35 19.02
N ARG A 263 -9.61 12.22 18.05
CA ARG A 263 -8.47 12.13 17.13
C ARG A 263 -7.46 13.23 17.45
N GLU A 264 -6.19 13.01 17.11
CA GLU A 264 -5.15 14.02 17.14
C GLU A 264 -5.56 15.27 16.35
N GLU A 265 -5.44 16.45 16.96
CA GLU A 265 -5.71 17.73 16.29
C GLU A 265 -4.58 18.12 15.32
N ILE A 266 -3.33 17.80 15.70
CA ILE A 266 -2.14 18.05 14.89
C ILE A 266 -1.42 16.71 14.69
N VAL A 267 -1.33 16.27 13.44
CA VAL A 267 -0.64 15.01 13.07
C VAL A 267 0.80 15.23 12.62
N GLU A 268 1.14 16.43 12.14
CA GLU A 268 2.48 16.78 11.67
C GLU A 268 2.78 18.25 12.04
N PRO A 269 3.80 18.52 12.87
CA PRO A 269 4.17 19.90 13.22
C PRO A 269 4.61 20.71 11.99
N GLY A 270 4.17 21.97 11.91
CA GLY A 270 4.53 22.89 10.82
C GLY A 270 3.88 22.62 9.46
N ALA A 271 3.07 21.57 9.32
CA ALA A 271 2.42 21.26 8.03
C ALA A 271 1.38 22.31 7.60
N GLN A 272 0.75 23.00 8.56
CA GLN A 272 -0.24 24.05 8.28
C GLN A 272 0.43 25.37 7.87
N ASP A 273 1.61 25.67 8.43
CA ASP A 273 2.38 26.88 8.12
C ASP A 273 2.93 26.79 6.69
N ASP A 274 3.56 25.67 6.33
CA ASP A 274 4.07 25.44 4.96
C ASP A 274 2.95 25.49 3.90
N ALA A 275 1.76 24.99 4.23
CA ALA A 275 0.62 25.02 3.31
C ALA A 275 0.02 26.44 3.14
N ALA A 276 0.23 27.33 4.10
CA ALA A 276 -0.11 28.75 3.96
C ALA A 276 0.94 29.47 3.11
N GLU A 277 2.22 29.20 3.36
CA GLU A 277 3.33 29.77 2.56
C GLU A 277 3.29 29.35 1.08
N GLU A 278 2.96 28.09 0.76
CA GLU A 278 2.78 27.64 -0.63
C GLU A 278 1.66 28.41 -1.34
N LYS A 279 0.53 28.62 -0.66
CA LYS A 279 -0.61 29.36 -1.24
C LYS A 279 -0.30 30.84 -1.43
N ASP A 280 0.39 31.45 -0.48
CA ASP A 280 0.80 32.85 -0.58
C ASP A 280 1.85 33.02 -1.68
N GLY A 281 2.82 32.10 -1.81
CA GLY A 281 3.81 32.10 -2.89
C GLY A 281 3.21 31.88 -4.28
N GLU A 282 2.21 31.00 -4.40
CA GLU A 282 1.49 30.77 -5.67
C GLU A 282 0.65 32.00 -6.05
N SER A 283 0.02 32.68 -5.09
CA SER A 283 -0.72 33.93 -5.31
C SER A 283 0.17 35.10 -5.77
N VAL A 284 1.39 35.20 -5.25
CA VAL A 284 2.38 36.22 -5.65
C VAL A 284 2.99 35.90 -7.02
N SER A 285 3.04 34.62 -7.41
CA SER A 285 3.52 34.20 -8.74
C SER A 285 2.52 34.46 -9.87
N LEU A 286 1.23 34.47 -9.56
CA LEU A 286 0.14 34.77 -10.51
C LEU A 286 -0.05 36.27 -10.74
N ASP A 287 0.52 37.13 -9.90
CA ASP A 287 0.44 38.61 -10.02
C ASP A 287 1.63 39.23 -10.80
N LYS A 288 2.60 38.41 -11.25
CA LYS A 288 3.77 38.86 -12.03
C LYS A 288 3.63 38.73 -13.55
N GLY A 289 2.41 38.55 -14.04
CA GLY A 289 2.07 38.57 -15.47
C GLY A 289 1.37 39.86 -15.87
N ASP A 290 2.07 41.00 -15.79
CA ASP A 290 1.62 42.20 -16.51
C ASP A 290 1.69 41.88 -18.02
N PRO A 291 0.58 41.94 -18.77
CA PRO A 291 0.67 41.84 -20.21
C PRO A 291 1.35 43.12 -20.71
N ALA A 292 2.50 42.96 -21.35
CA ALA A 292 3.13 44.02 -22.12
C ALA A 292 2.07 44.65 -23.05
N GLU A 293 1.74 45.92 -22.81
CA GLU A 293 0.94 46.73 -23.71
C GLU A 293 1.58 46.67 -25.11
N PRO A 294 0.85 46.32 -26.17
CA PRO A 294 1.31 46.58 -27.51
C PRO A 294 1.28 48.09 -27.73
N THR A 295 2.45 48.68 -27.97
CA THR A 295 2.59 50.03 -28.52
C THR A 295 1.95 50.05 -29.91
N ASP A 296 0.68 50.43 -29.99
CA ASP A 296 0.05 50.88 -31.23
C ASP A 296 0.50 52.32 -31.48
N GLU A 297 1.56 52.47 -32.28
CA GLU A 297 1.84 53.70 -33.01
C GLU A 297 0.67 53.96 -33.99
N LEU A 298 -0.18 54.92 -33.65
CA LEU A 298 -1.06 55.60 -34.61
C LEU A 298 -0.53 57.02 -34.80
N PRO A 299 -0.27 57.49 -36.05
CA PRO A 299 0.37 58.75 -36.30
C PRO A 299 -0.55 59.97 -36.12
N ASP A 300 0.08 61.08 -35.73
CA ASP A 300 -0.46 62.44 -35.62
C ASP A 300 -1.44 62.86 -36.73
N GLU A 301 -2.61 63.38 -36.34
CA GLU A 301 -3.37 64.35 -37.14
C GLU A 301 -3.03 65.77 -36.69
N PRO A 302 -2.45 66.63 -37.56
CA PRO A 302 -2.33 68.06 -37.28
C PRO A 302 -3.61 68.82 -37.67
N LYS A 303 -3.97 69.80 -36.83
CA LYS A 303 -5.06 70.76 -37.03
C LYS A 303 -4.91 71.60 -38.32
N ALA A 304 -6.06 71.73 -39.00
CA ALA A 304 -6.62 72.93 -39.66
C ALA A 304 -5.91 73.61 -40.86
N GLU A 305 -6.65 73.59 -41.98
CA GLU A 305 -6.90 74.65 -42.98
C GLU A 305 -5.73 75.27 -43.80
N SER A 306 -5.71 75.02 -45.12
CA SER A 306 -6.18 75.97 -46.16
C SER A 306 -5.74 75.61 -47.60
N VAL A 307 -6.75 75.48 -48.48
CA VAL A 307 -6.92 76.02 -49.86
C VAL A 307 -5.86 75.82 -50.98
N ALA A 308 -6.33 75.14 -52.05
CA ALA A 308 -6.04 75.27 -53.51
C ALA A 308 -4.61 74.94 -54.02
N SER A 309 -4.32 74.42 -55.21
CA SER A 309 -5.04 74.20 -56.48
C SER A 309 -4.22 73.22 -57.36
N GLU A 310 -4.89 72.21 -57.94
CA GLU A 310 -4.87 71.79 -59.37
C GLU A 310 -3.54 71.54 -60.17
N PRO A 311 -3.55 70.83 -61.33
CA PRO A 311 -3.07 69.45 -61.37
C PRO A 311 -2.09 69.12 -62.53
N GLU A 312 -1.76 67.82 -62.65
CA GLU A 312 -1.46 67.10 -63.91
C GLU A 312 -0.09 67.33 -64.64
N PRO A 313 0.32 66.47 -65.61
CA PRO A 313 0.42 65.00 -65.56
C PRO A 313 1.65 64.43 -66.37
N LYS A 314 1.63 63.11 -66.60
CA LYS A 314 2.22 62.33 -67.74
C LYS A 314 3.70 61.94 -67.68
N LYS A 315 3.92 60.63 -67.80
CA LYS A 315 4.20 59.92 -69.07
C LYS A 315 3.65 58.48 -68.91
N ALA A 316 2.70 58.03 -69.73
CA ALA A 316 2.82 57.67 -71.16
C ALA A 316 3.71 56.44 -71.34
#